data_AF-J3MB60-F1
#
_entry.id   AF-J3MB60-F1
#
_cell.length_a   1.000
_cell.length_b   1.000
_cell.length_c   1.000
_cell.angle_alpha   90.00
_cell.angle_beta   90.00
_cell.angle_gamma   90.00
#
_symmetry.space_group_name_H-M   'P 1'
#
loop_
_entity.id
_entity.type
_entity.pdbx_description
1 polymer ?
#
loop_
_entity_poly.entity_id
_entity_poly.type
_entity_poly.pdbx_seq_one_letter_code
_entity_poly.pdbx_strand_id
1 'polypeptide(L)'
;MSPADAAQVRTRVEDVMPIATGLEREEIAAELQGKKRFDMDAPVGPFGTKEAPAVIQSYYNKRIVGCPGGDGEDEHDVVWFWLEKGKPHECPVCTQYFTLEVIGEGGNPDGHDDEDDDHHHH
;
A
#
# COMPACT_ATOMS: atom_id res chain seq x y z
N MET A 1 39.72 22.37 14.31
CA MET A 1 38.64 21.46 13.88
C MET A 1 38.91 21.13 12.43
N SER A 2 39.26 19.87 12.17
CA SER A 2 39.77 19.40 10.89
C SER A 2 38.60 19.06 9.95
N PRO A 3 38.79 19.05 8.62
CA PRO A 3 37.76 18.67 7.64
C PRO A 3 37.22 17.23 7.78
N ALA A 4 37.70 16.46 8.76
CA ALA A 4 37.24 15.11 9.09
C ALA A 4 35.89 15.08 9.84
N ASP A 5 35.41 16.20 10.37
CA ASP A 5 34.12 16.28 11.08
C ASP A 5 32.89 16.39 10.14
N ALA A 6 33.10 16.48 8.81
CA ALA A 6 32.02 16.74 7.84
C ALA A 6 31.29 15.48 7.35
N ALA A 7 31.66 14.28 7.79
CA ALA A 7 31.07 13.03 7.30
C ALA A 7 30.91 11.97 8.41
N GLN A 8 30.30 12.33 9.54
CA GLN A 8 29.70 11.29 10.38
C GLN A 8 28.44 10.78 9.68
N VAL A 9 28.52 9.55 9.15
CA VAL A 9 27.36 8.80 8.70
C VAL A 9 26.42 8.66 9.90
N ARG A 10 25.29 9.36 9.87
CA ARG A 10 24.25 9.23 10.90
C ARG A 10 23.67 7.83 10.76
N THR A 11 23.96 6.94 11.70
CA THR A 11 23.54 5.52 11.62
C THR A 11 22.39 5.20 12.56
N ARG A 12 22.08 6.10 13.51
CA ARG A 12 20.99 5.91 14.48
C ARG A 12 20.07 7.12 14.49
N VAL A 13 18.82 6.91 14.90
CA VAL A 13 17.83 7.99 14.98
C VAL A 13 18.30 9.09 15.93
N GLU A 14 18.97 8.73 17.01
CA GLU A 14 19.45 9.68 18.01
C GLU A 14 20.53 10.63 17.47
N ASP A 15 21.21 10.26 16.37
CA ASP A 15 22.21 11.12 15.72
C ASP A 15 21.56 12.15 14.77
N VAL A 16 20.29 11.95 14.40
CA VAL A 16 19.48 12.85 13.56
C VAL A 16 18.54 13.69 14.42
N MET A 17 17.76 13.03 15.29
CA MET A 17 16.77 13.64 16.16
C MET A 17 16.68 12.89 17.51
N PRO A 18 17.45 13.31 18.53
CA PRO A 18 17.58 12.62 19.83
C PRO A 18 16.28 12.38 20.59
N ILE A 19 15.27 13.23 20.38
CA ILE A 19 14.00 13.20 21.12
C ILE A 19 12.84 12.58 20.31
N ALA A 20 13.13 12.01 19.13
CA ALA A 20 12.10 11.37 18.30
C ALA A 20 11.50 10.16 19.02
N THR A 21 10.18 10.03 19.00
CA THR A 21 9.45 8.90 19.61
C THR A 21 8.30 8.43 18.72
N GLY A 22 7.77 7.24 19.00
CA GLY A 22 6.63 6.68 18.23
C GLY A 22 6.92 6.55 16.73
N LEU A 23 5.92 6.89 15.90
CA LEU A 23 5.98 6.75 14.45
C LEU A 23 7.07 7.61 13.80
N GLU A 24 7.32 8.79 14.35
CA GLU A 24 8.39 9.69 13.89
C GLU A 24 9.77 9.01 14.01
N ARG A 25 10.01 8.31 15.14
CA ARG A 25 11.23 7.53 15.33
C ARG A 25 11.32 6.36 14.35
N GLU A 26 10.21 5.65 14.13
CA GLU A 26 10.16 4.51 13.20
C GLU A 26 10.42 4.94 11.75
N GLU A 27 9.86 6.07 11.32
CA GLU A 27 10.05 6.63 9.99
C GLU A 27 11.51 6.99 9.75
N ILE A 28 12.14 7.75 10.67
CA ILE A 28 13.56 8.12 10.57
C ILE A 28 14.45 6.88 10.58
N ALA A 29 14.13 5.88 11.42
CA ALA A 29 14.90 4.63 11.46
C ALA A 29 14.87 3.88 10.12
N ALA A 30 13.74 3.89 9.43
CA ALA A 30 13.61 3.28 8.11
C ALA A 30 14.36 4.08 7.04
N GLU A 31 14.23 5.41 7.05
CA GLU A 31 14.92 6.30 6.11
C GLU A 31 16.44 6.20 6.20
N LEU A 32 16.99 6.08 7.42
CA LEU A 32 18.41 5.83 7.64
C LEU A 32 18.91 4.50 7.04
N GLN A 33 18.01 3.54 6.82
CA GLN A 33 18.30 2.28 6.13
C GLN A 33 17.98 2.35 4.62
N GLY A 34 17.57 3.51 4.11
CA GLY A 34 17.12 3.69 2.73
C GLY A 34 15.78 3.01 2.42
N LYS A 35 14.94 2.79 3.44
CA LYS A 35 13.60 2.18 3.31
C LYS A 35 12.52 3.21 3.63
N LYS A 36 11.34 3.06 3.03
CA LYS A 36 10.14 3.82 3.43
C LYS A 36 9.37 3.02 4.47
N ARG A 37 9.12 3.58 5.66
CA ARG A 37 8.31 2.92 6.71
C ARG A 37 6.86 2.74 6.28
N PHE A 38 6.33 3.74 5.58
CA PHE A 38 5.02 3.77 4.97
C PHE A 38 5.22 3.99 3.47
N ASP A 39 4.89 2.98 2.67
CA ASP A 39 4.88 3.14 1.22
C ASP A 39 3.57 3.82 0.81
N MET A 40 3.65 5.11 0.55
CA MET A 40 2.52 5.96 0.15
C MET A 40 2.45 6.15 -1.37
N ASP A 41 3.40 5.60 -2.12
CA ASP A 41 3.41 5.74 -3.56
C ASP A 41 2.26 4.94 -4.18
N ALA A 42 1.75 5.40 -5.31
CA ALA A 42 0.80 4.61 -6.09
C ALA A 42 1.50 3.35 -6.63
N PRO A 43 0.86 2.16 -6.59
CA PRO A 43 1.39 0.98 -7.26
C PRO A 43 1.61 1.28 -8.75
N VAL A 44 2.81 0.99 -9.26
CA VAL A 44 3.17 1.14 -10.67
C VAL A 44 3.52 -0.21 -11.23
N GLY A 45 2.96 -0.54 -12.39
CA GLY A 45 3.18 -1.81 -13.08
C GLY A 45 2.65 -1.77 -14.51
N PRO A 46 2.83 -2.86 -15.27
CA PRO A 46 2.24 -2.99 -16.60
C PRO A 46 0.71 -3.03 -16.52
N PHE A 47 0.06 -2.80 -17.67
CA PHE A 47 -1.37 -2.99 -17.80
C PHE A 47 -1.78 -4.44 -17.49
N GLY A 48 -2.65 -4.62 -16.50
CA GLY A 48 -3.09 -5.93 -16.03
C GLY A 48 -4.03 -6.63 -17.00
N THR A 49 -3.69 -7.85 -17.42
CA THR A 49 -4.56 -8.74 -18.21
C THR A 49 -5.17 -9.83 -17.34
N LYS A 50 -6.13 -10.58 -17.88
CA LYS A 50 -6.72 -11.71 -17.16
C LYS A 50 -5.69 -12.79 -16.78
N GLU A 51 -4.71 -13.02 -17.64
CA GLU A 51 -3.62 -13.99 -17.43
C GLU A 51 -2.49 -13.42 -16.55
N ALA A 52 -2.27 -12.10 -16.62
CA ALA A 52 -1.24 -11.38 -15.88
C ALA A 52 -1.82 -10.10 -15.25
N PRO A 53 -2.62 -10.21 -14.18
CA PRO A 53 -3.31 -9.08 -13.58
C PRO A 53 -2.34 -8.13 -12.87
N ALA A 54 -2.74 -6.87 -12.72
CA ALA A 54 -2.06 -5.90 -11.88
C ALA A 54 -2.22 -6.31 -10.41
N VAL A 55 -1.11 -6.69 -9.77
CA VAL A 55 -1.09 -7.14 -8.38
C VAL A 55 -1.00 -5.93 -7.44
N ILE A 56 -2.00 -5.77 -6.59
CA ILE A 56 -2.07 -4.71 -5.60
C ILE A 56 -1.81 -5.29 -4.22
N GLN A 57 -0.80 -4.77 -3.53
CA GLN A 57 -0.47 -5.20 -2.18
C GLN A 57 -1.37 -4.54 -1.14
N SER A 58 -1.71 -5.27 -0.07
CA SER A 58 -2.52 -4.76 1.05
C SER A 58 -2.10 -5.42 2.36
N TYR A 59 -2.17 -4.69 3.47
CA TYR A 59 -2.03 -5.28 4.80
C TYR A 59 -3.30 -6.02 5.25
N TYR A 60 -4.47 -5.66 4.69
CA TYR A 60 -5.78 -6.23 4.99
C TYR A 60 -6.33 -7.06 3.82
N ASN A 61 -7.41 -7.82 4.06
CA ASN A 61 -8.08 -8.65 3.04
C ASN A 61 -8.84 -7.83 1.98
N LYS A 62 -9.03 -6.52 2.17
CA LYS A 62 -9.63 -5.61 1.19
C LYS A 62 -8.91 -4.26 1.16
N ARG A 63 -8.82 -3.62 -0.02
CA ARG A 63 -8.21 -2.29 -0.22
C ARG A 63 -9.01 -1.48 -1.25
N ILE A 64 -9.11 -0.17 -1.04
CA ILE A 64 -9.67 0.74 -2.06
C ILE A 64 -8.60 0.99 -3.13
N VAL A 65 -8.96 0.77 -4.40
CA VAL A 65 -8.09 0.94 -5.56
C VAL A 65 -8.72 1.92 -6.54
N GLY A 66 -7.91 2.79 -7.11
CA GLY A 66 -8.30 3.72 -8.18
C GLY A 66 -7.58 3.36 -9.47
N CYS A 67 -8.33 3.10 -10.54
CA CYS A 67 -7.78 2.87 -11.88
C CYS A 67 -7.94 4.14 -12.73
N PRO A 68 -6.85 4.81 -13.15
CA PRO A 68 -6.89 5.96 -14.06
C PRO A 68 -6.90 5.57 -15.54
N GLY A 69 -6.97 4.28 -15.86
CA GLY A 69 -6.80 3.77 -17.22
C GLY A 69 -5.36 3.38 -17.57
N GLY A 70 -5.15 3.07 -18.85
CA GLY A 70 -3.85 2.82 -19.48
C GLY A 70 -3.36 4.02 -20.29
N ASP A 71 -2.35 3.81 -21.13
CA ASP A 71 -1.86 4.82 -22.05
C ASP A 71 -2.76 4.91 -23.30
N GLY A 72 -2.95 6.11 -23.86
CA GLY A 72 -3.61 6.29 -25.15
C GLY A 72 -5.13 6.17 -25.08
N GLU A 73 -5.72 5.25 -25.85
CA GLU A 73 -7.19 5.09 -25.93
C GLU A 73 -7.79 4.46 -24.66
N ASP A 74 -6.95 3.88 -23.80
CA ASP A 74 -7.36 3.26 -22.53
C ASP A 74 -7.33 4.25 -21.35
N GLU A 75 -7.01 5.53 -21.57
CA GLU A 75 -7.06 6.59 -20.56
C GLU A 75 -8.52 6.96 -20.22
N HIS A 76 -8.85 7.08 -18.93
CA HIS A 76 -10.18 7.47 -18.49
C HIS A 76 -10.18 8.11 -17.10
N ASP A 77 -11.30 8.74 -16.72
CA ASP A 77 -11.49 9.26 -15.36
C ASP A 77 -11.34 8.16 -14.31
N VAL A 78 -10.81 8.50 -13.13
CA VAL A 78 -10.47 7.50 -12.09
C VAL A 78 -11.71 6.72 -11.65
N VAL A 79 -11.66 5.39 -11.84
CA VAL A 79 -12.67 4.47 -11.33
C VAL A 79 -12.19 3.92 -9.99
N TRP A 80 -12.95 4.16 -8.93
CA TRP A 80 -12.67 3.67 -7.59
C TRP A 80 -13.48 2.42 -7.28
N PHE A 81 -12.83 1.41 -6.69
CA PHE A 81 -13.48 0.15 -6.30
C PHE A 81 -12.83 -0.48 -5.08
N TRP A 82 -13.61 -1.32 -4.38
CA TRP A 82 -13.09 -2.24 -3.38
C TRP A 82 -12.49 -3.45 -4.10
N LEU A 83 -11.21 -3.72 -3.84
CA LEU A 83 -10.55 -4.93 -4.27
C LEU A 83 -10.41 -5.88 -3.08
N GLU A 84 -10.86 -7.12 -3.23
CA GLU A 84 -10.88 -8.12 -2.16
C GLU A 84 -9.93 -9.29 -2.48
N LYS A 85 -9.34 -9.87 -1.44
CA LYS A 85 -8.50 -11.06 -1.56
C LYS A 85 -9.27 -12.20 -2.23
N GLY A 86 -8.69 -12.80 -3.27
CA GLY A 86 -9.27 -13.94 -3.97
C GLY A 86 -10.42 -13.61 -4.93
N LYS A 87 -10.80 -12.34 -5.06
CA LYS A 87 -11.82 -11.87 -6.01
C LYS A 87 -11.18 -10.87 -6.98
N PRO A 88 -10.68 -11.32 -8.15
CA PRO A 88 -10.15 -10.42 -9.17
C PRO A 88 -11.20 -9.40 -9.61
N HIS A 89 -10.77 -8.19 -9.90
CA HIS A 89 -11.62 -7.11 -10.41
C HIS A 89 -11.21 -6.74 -11.83
N GLU A 90 -12.18 -6.60 -12.72
CA GLU A 90 -11.98 -6.07 -14.06
C GLU A 90 -12.52 -4.63 -14.10
N CYS A 91 -11.70 -3.67 -14.50
CA CYS A 91 -12.14 -2.28 -14.64
C CYS A 91 -13.22 -2.19 -15.72
N PRO A 92 -14.39 -1.57 -15.44
CA PRO A 92 -15.50 -1.52 -16.39
C PRO A 92 -15.26 -0.60 -17.60
N VAL A 93 -14.15 0.15 -17.62
CA VAL A 93 -13.82 1.11 -18.70
C VAL A 93 -12.66 0.60 -19.54
N CYS A 94 -11.46 0.48 -18.97
CA CYS A 94 -10.28 0.02 -19.72
C CYS A 94 -10.13 -1.50 -19.79
N THR A 95 -10.93 -2.30 -19.07
CA THR A 95 -10.83 -3.78 -19.00
C THR A 95 -9.54 -4.31 -18.32
N GLN A 96 -8.81 -3.45 -17.61
CA GLN A 96 -7.66 -3.87 -16.81
C GLN A 96 -8.07 -4.80 -15.66
N TYR A 97 -7.32 -5.88 -15.46
CA TYR A 97 -7.54 -6.85 -14.38
C TYR A 97 -6.64 -6.56 -13.17
N PHE A 98 -7.22 -6.66 -11.98
CA PHE A 98 -6.56 -6.43 -10.71
C PHE A 98 -6.74 -7.61 -9.77
N THR A 99 -5.70 -7.96 -9.02
CA THR A 99 -5.74 -8.94 -7.92
C THR A 99 -5.07 -8.39 -6.69
N LEU A 100 -5.50 -8.86 -5.51
CA LEU A 100 -4.97 -8.40 -4.23
C LEU A 100 -4.04 -9.44 -3.60
N GLU A 101 -2.83 -9.02 -3.26
CA GLU A 101 -1.85 -9.77 -2.48
C GLU A 101 -1.81 -9.23 -1.05
N VAL A 102 -2.08 -10.09 -0.06
CA VAL A 102 -2.00 -9.70 1.34
C VAL A 102 -0.56 -9.87 1.84
N ILE A 103 0.07 -8.78 2.26
CA ILE A 103 1.46 -8.73 2.76
C ILE A 103 1.57 -8.55 4.28
N GLY A 104 0.43 -8.48 4.97
CA GLY A 104 0.32 -8.33 6.43
C GLY A 104 -0.49 -9.44 7.08
N GLU A 105 -1.08 -9.15 8.25
CA GLU A 105 -1.91 -10.10 8.99
C GLU A 105 -3.24 -10.40 8.28
N GLY A 106 -3.69 -9.54 7.37
CA GLY A 106 -4.99 -9.67 6.72
C GLY A 106 -6.12 -9.15 7.61
N GLY A 107 -7.29 -9.77 7.48
CA GLY A 107 -8.50 -9.38 8.23
C GLY A 107 -9.30 -8.26 7.58
N ASN A 108 -10.47 -7.98 8.15
CA ASN A 108 -11.33 -6.87 7.73
C ASN A 108 -10.75 -5.56 8.27
N PRO A 109 -10.45 -4.54 7.43
CA PRO A 109 -9.90 -3.26 7.90
C PRO A 109 -10.85 -2.51 8.84
N ASP A 110 -12.14 -2.84 8.86
CA ASP A 110 -13.12 -2.22 9.75
C ASP A 110 -13.09 -2.83 11.18
N GLY A 111 -12.35 -3.91 11.41
CA GLY A 111 -12.17 -4.52 12.74
C GLY A 111 -13.39 -5.26 13.29
N HIS A 112 -14.45 -5.43 12.48
CA HIS A 112 -15.55 -6.34 12.78
C HIS A 112 -15.33 -7.63 12.00
N ASP A 113 -15.16 -8.74 12.73
CA ASP A 113 -15.21 -10.06 12.12
C ASP A 113 -16.64 -10.29 11.61
N ASP A 114 -16.78 -10.82 10.40
CA ASP A 114 -18.08 -11.09 9.76
C ASP A 114 -18.85 -12.25 10.44
N GLU A 115 -18.59 -12.52 11.72
CA GLU A 115 -19.18 -13.62 12.52
C GLU A 115 -20.49 -13.23 13.25
N ASP A 116 -20.98 -11.99 13.10
CA ASP A 116 -22.14 -11.47 13.85
C ASP A 116 -23.44 -11.26 13.03
N ASP A 117 -23.58 -11.85 11.84
CA ASP A 117 -24.77 -11.64 10.98
C ASP A 117 -25.86 -12.74 11.09
N ASP A 118 -25.87 -13.55 12.16
CA ASP A 118 -26.80 -14.68 12.35
C ASP A 118 -27.82 -14.52 13.51
N HIS A 119 -28.05 -13.31 14.04
CA HIS A 119 -28.84 -13.15 15.29
C HIS A 119 -30.14 -12.34 15.29
N HIS A 120 -30.64 -11.75 14.20
CA HIS A 120 -31.89 -10.97 14.28
C HIS A 120 -32.88 -11.12 13.12
N HIS A 121 -33.53 -12.29 13.01
CA HIS A 121 -34.88 -12.38 12.45
C HIS A 121 -35.76 -13.35 13.26
N HIS A 122 -36.53 -12.81 14.20
CA HIS A 122 -37.81 -13.35 14.67
C HIS A 122 -38.91 -12.38 14.29
#